data_AF-A0A847I250-F1
#
_entry.id   AF-A0A847I250-F1
#
_cell.length_a   1.000
_cell.length_b   1.000
_cell.length_c   1.000
_cell.angle_alpha   90.00
_cell.angle_beta   90.00
_cell.angle_gamma   90.00
#
_symmetry.space_group_name_H-M   'P 1'
#
loop_
_entity.id
_entity.type
_entity.pdbx_description
1 polymer ?
#
loop_
_entity_poly.entity_id
_entity_poly.type
_entity_poly.pdbx_seq_one_letter_code
_entity_poly.pdbx_strand_id
1 'polypeptide(L)'
;MDALNTVVLGIIEGLTEFLPVSSTGHMVIAMPLLGVQADRPPWNTLLWVSQFAAILAVILYFWRDLWTRTFNPRPWSWRQHILVKLFFAMVPTVVLALLFKKRLDPLEQMPLAVAAALIVGAGLIELIDRRYRREGSQNLEDVTLSQAFFIGLIQCVSMVPGVSRAAATIMGGMALGLTPRVATEFSFYLAIPTMLGAALKTLHDHRDELTGNNAGLIVLGSAVSFVVALLVVAAFLEYVKRYRFTPFAVYRVVLGVVVIGLYMNGGFRVRLPQERPQVLPEQAARYAPLAANAAIFVQNSHMTGAASSGESSTSSTPPNPGMLLPESLSAASRFSSDSHKSPSTDRPAISRPKTSSVKSAAIPPGKRSVPEPYRP
;
A
#
# COMPACT_ATOMS: atom_id res chain seq x y z
N MET A 1 -10.81 -25.07 -14.11
CA MET A 1 -9.43 -24.54 -14.23
C MET A 1 -8.60 -25.52 -15.02
N ASP A 2 -7.58 -25.07 -15.71
CA ASP A 2 -6.54 -25.94 -16.27
C ASP A 2 -5.29 -25.90 -15.38
N ALA A 3 -4.56 -27.02 -15.33
CA ALA A 3 -3.42 -27.18 -14.44
C ALA A 3 -2.26 -26.24 -14.79
N LEU A 4 -2.08 -25.91 -16.06
CA LEU A 4 -0.98 -25.05 -16.51
C LEU A 4 -1.15 -23.63 -15.96
N ASN A 5 -2.31 -23.02 -16.18
CA ASN A 5 -2.61 -21.69 -15.66
C ASN A 5 -2.56 -21.65 -14.13
N THR A 6 -3.05 -22.70 -13.46
CA THR A 6 -2.95 -22.85 -12.00
C THR A 6 -1.50 -22.84 -11.52
N VAL A 7 -0.61 -23.60 -12.17
CA VAL A 7 0.82 -23.64 -11.81
C VAL A 7 1.47 -22.29 -12.07
N VAL A 8 1.19 -21.67 -13.22
CA VAL A 8 1.76 -20.36 -13.57
C VAL A 8 1.34 -19.29 -12.55
N LEU A 9 0.06 -19.22 -12.19
CA LEU A 9 -0.41 -18.26 -11.18
C LEU A 9 0.20 -18.54 -9.81
N GLY A 10 0.33 -19.80 -9.41
CA GLY A 10 1.01 -20.18 -8.18
C GLY A 10 2.49 -19.74 -8.16
N ILE A 11 3.21 -19.91 -9.28
CA ILE A 11 4.60 -19.43 -9.42
C ILE A 11 4.65 -17.91 -9.30
N ILE A 12 3.77 -17.19 -10.00
CA ILE A 12 3.75 -15.73 -9.99
C ILE A 12 3.50 -15.23 -8.57
N GLU A 13 2.50 -15.77 -7.87
CA GLU A 13 2.21 -15.40 -6.48
C GLU A 13 3.42 -15.63 -5.57
N GLY A 14 3.97 -16.85 -5.57
CA GLY A 14 5.11 -17.21 -4.72
C GLY A 14 6.37 -16.38 -5.02
N LEU A 15 6.62 -16.02 -6.28
CA LEU A 15 7.73 -15.16 -6.68
C LEU A 15 7.57 -13.72 -6.18
N THR A 16 6.36 -13.18 -6.24
CA THR A 16 6.17 -11.73 -6.24
C THR A 16 5.59 -11.18 -4.94
N GLU A 17 5.03 -12.03 -4.08
CA GLU A 17 4.37 -11.59 -2.85
C GLU A 17 5.36 -10.96 -1.85
N PHE A 18 6.56 -11.52 -1.72
CA PHE A 18 7.58 -11.05 -0.78
C PHE A 18 8.68 -10.20 -1.39
N LEU A 19 8.78 -10.19 -2.72
CA LEU A 19 9.67 -9.28 -3.44
C LEU A 19 9.03 -7.89 -3.54
N PRO A 20 9.83 -6.80 -3.57
CA PRO A 20 9.32 -5.44 -3.66
C PRO A 20 8.82 -5.08 -5.08
N VAL A 21 8.16 -6.00 -5.78
CA VAL A 21 7.77 -5.89 -7.20
C VAL A 21 6.25 -5.86 -7.45
N SER A 22 5.44 -6.10 -6.40
CA SER A 22 3.97 -6.14 -6.40
C SER A 22 3.36 -7.36 -7.11
N SER A 23 2.88 -8.33 -6.32
CA SER A 23 2.06 -9.46 -6.80
C SER A 23 0.83 -8.98 -7.58
N THR A 24 0.10 -7.99 -7.06
CA THR A 24 -1.05 -7.39 -7.76
C THR A 24 -0.72 -6.89 -9.17
N GLY A 25 0.42 -6.22 -9.36
CA GLY A 25 0.84 -5.74 -10.68
C GLY A 25 1.09 -6.86 -11.68
N HIS A 26 1.65 -7.98 -11.22
CA HIS A 26 1.86 -9.16 -12.08
C HIS A 26 0.55 -9.86 -12.38
N MET A 27 -0.33 -9.96 -11.39
CA MET A 27 -1.64 -10.58 -11.54
C MET A 27 -2.50 -9.83 -12.56
N VAL A 28 -2.50 -8.48 -12.52
CA VAL A 28 -3.18 -7.65 -13.53
C VAL A 28 -2.75 -8.00 -14.95
N ILE A 29 -1.48 -8.34 -15.17
CA ILE A 29 -0.97 -8.72 -16.50
C ILE A 29 -1.24 -10.20 -16.81
N ALA A 30 -0.96 -11.08 -15.86
CA ALA A 30 -1.02 -12.52 -16.07
C ALA A 30 -2.44 -13.00 -16.38
N MET A 31 -3.45 -12.47 -15.70
CA MET A 31 -4.81 -12.98 -15.81
C MET A 31 -5.42 -12.77 -17.20
N PRO A 32 -5.38 -11.56 -17.80
CA PRO A 32 -5.82 -11.36 -19.18
C PRO A 32 -5.02 -12.18 -20.19
N LEU A 33 -3.71 -12.32 -20.00
CA LEU A 33 -2.85 -13.10 -20.91
C LEU A 33 -3.16 -14.59 -20.90
N LEU A 34 -3.53 -15.14 -19.74
CA LEU A 34 -3.98 -16.53 -19.60
C LEU A 34 -5.46 -16.70 -19.95
N GLY A 35 -6.19 -15.62 -20.24
CA GLY A 35 -7.62 -15.64 -20.56
C GLY A 35 -8.52 -16.01 -19.38
N VAL A 36 -8.05 -15.79 -18.13
CA VAL A 36 -8.77 -16.15 -16.90
C VAL A 36 -9.39 -14.92 -16.23
N GLN A 37 -10.63 -15.07 -15.75
CA GLN A 37 -11.34 -14.03 -14.99
C GLN A 37 -11.08 -14.20 -13.50
N ALA A 38 -10.20 -13.36 -12.96
CA ALA A 38 -9.76 -13.45 -11.58
C ALA A 38 -10.70 -12.86 -10.56
N ASP A 39 -11.71 -12.10 -10.98
CA ASP A 39 -12.78 -11.58 -10.12
C ASP A 39 -13.82 -12.66 -9.76
N ARG A 40 -13.69 -13.87 -10.34
CA ARG A 40 -14.69 -14.92 -10.22
C ARG A 40 -14.12 -16.24 -9.72
N PRO A 41 -14.91 -16.99 -8.94
CA PRO A 41 -14.61 -18.38 -8.64
C PRO A 41 -14.44 -19.18 -9.93
N PRO A 42 -13.46 -20.09 -9.99
CA PRO A 42 -12.55 -20.50 -8.90
C PRO A 42 -11.22 -19.71 -8.82
N TRP A 43 -10.96 -18.77 -9.74
CA TRP A 43 -9.65 -18.13 -9.86
C TRP A 43 -9.35 -17.13 -8.74
N ASN A 44 -10.34 -16.35 -8.30
CA ASN A 44 -10.20 -15.50 -7.10
C ASN A 44 -9.81 -16.35 -5.86
N THR A 45 -10.46 -17.51 -5.68
CA THR A 45 -10.19 -18.45 -4.59
C THR A 45 -8.75 -18.94 -4.64
N LEU A 46 -8.26 -19.34 -5.82
CA LEU A 46 -6.87 -19.77 -6.00
C LEU A 46 -5.87 -18.68 -5.57
N LEU A 47 -6.09 -17.42 -5.92
CA LEU A 47 -5.18 -16.33 -5.53
C LEU A 47 -5.11 -16.18 -4.01
N TRP A 48 -6.27 -16.18 -3.34
CA TRP A 48 -6.32 -16.02 -1.89
C TRP A 48 -5.71 -17.20 -1.15
N VAL A 49 -5.96 -18.44 -1.60
CA VAL A 49 -5.39 -19.63 -0.98
C VAL A 49 -3.89 -19.74 -1.29
N SER A 50 -3.45 -19.36 -2.49
CA SER A 50 -2.03 -19.37 -2.85
C SER A 50 -1.24 -18.28 -2.13
N GLN A 51 -1.84 -17.10 -1.87
CA GLN A 51 -1.26 -16.08 -1.00
C GLN A 51 -1.17 -16.57 0.45
N PHE A 52 -2.21 -17.21 0.97
CA PHE A 52 -2.18 -17.86 2.28
C PHE A 52 -1.04 -18.88 2.38
N ALA A 53 -0.86 -19.70 1.35
CA ALA A 53 0.22 -20.67 1.26
C ALA A 53 1.60 -19.99 1.19
N ALA A 54 1.75 -18.86 0.49
CA ALA A 54 2.97 -18.06 0.52
C ALA A 54 3.31 -17.56 1.94
N ILE A 55 2.31 -17.14 2.73
CA ILE A 55 2.51 -16.74 4.14
C ILE A 55 2.95 -17.93 4.99
N LEU A 56 2.38 -19.12 4.79
CA LEU A 56 2.83 -20.34 5.47
C LEU A 56 4.31 -20.63 5.19
N ALA A 57 4.82 -20.31 4.00
CA ALA A 57 6.24 -20.46 3.68
C ALA A 57 7.13 -19.56 4.54
N VAL A 58 6.70 -18.31 4.80
CA VAL A 58 7.40 -17.40 5.72
C VAL A 58 7.37 -17.93 7.16
N ILE A 59 6.21 -18.42 7.62
CA ILE A 59 6.08 -19.02 8.96
C ILE A 59 7.03 -20.21 9.10
N LEU A 60 7.08 -21.09 8.08
CA LEU A 60 7.96 -22.25 8.09
C LEU A 60 9.43 -21.83 8.07
N TYR A 61 9.81 -20.89 7.20
CA TYR A 61 11.18 -20.39 7.09
C TYR A 61 11.67 -19.82 8.43
N PHE A 62 10.84 -19.01 9.09
CA PHE A 62 11.16 -18.42 10.38
C PHE A 62 10.73 -19.28 11.58
N TRP A 63 10.29 -20.53 11.41
CA TRP A 63 9.62 -21.30 12.48
C TRP A 63 10.42 -21.33 13.79
N ARG A 64 11.71 -21.70 13.71
CA ARG A 64 12.60 -21.78 14.89
C ARG A 64 12.86 -20.41 15.51
N ASP A 65 13.04 -19.39 14.68
CA ASP A 65 13.33 -18.03 15.12
C ASP A 65 12.09 -17.36 15.74
N LEU A 66 10.92 -17.51 15.11
CA LEU A 66 9.62 -17.08 15.61
C LEU A 66 9.29 -17.77 16.95
N TRP A 67 9.51 -19.08 17.05
CA TRP A 67 9.28 -19.82 18.30
C TRP A 67 10.19 -19.32 19.42
N THR A 68 11.48 -19.16 19.13
CA THR A 68 12.47 -18.70 20.12
C THR A 68 12.17 -17.27 20.57
N ARG A 69 11.90 -16.34 19.63
CA ARG A 69 11.62 -14.93 19.97
C ARG A 69 10.26 -14.72 20.64
N THR A 70 9.31 -15.64 20.45
CA THR A 70 7.97 -15.54 21.01
C THR A 70 7.87 -16.17 22.39
N PHE A 71 8.45 -17.35 22.58
CA PHE A 71 8.32 -18.12 23.83
C PHE A 71 9.58 -18.09 24.71
N ASN A 72 10.73 -17.71 24.16
CA ASN A 72 11.99 -17.56 24.90
C ASN A 72 12.70 -16.23 24.57
N PRO A 73 12.02 -15.08 24.73
CA PRO A 73 12.56 -13.79 24.33
C PRO A 73 13.82 -13.44 25.13
N ARG A 74 14.92 -13.14 24.45
CA ARG A 74 16.11 -12.47 25.00
C ARG A 74 16.08 -11.03 24.45
N PRO A 75 15.53 -10.00 25.13
CA PRO A 75 15.70 -9.58 26.54
C PRO A 75 14.39 -9.33 27.33
N TRP A 76 14.50 -9.02 28.63
CA TRP A 76 13.40 -9.00 29.63
C TRP A 76 12.38 -7.83 29.54
N SER A 77 12.51 -6.89 28.59
CA SER A 77 11.57 -5.77 28.47
C SER A 77 10.44 -6.09 27.49
N TRP A 78 9.18 -5.92 27.92
CA TRP A 78 8.00 -6.09 27.05
C TRP A 78 8.07 -5.25 25.77
N ARG A 79 8.73 -4.09 25.80
CA ARG A 79 8.90 -3.20 24.64
C ARG A 79 9.79 -3.77 23.54
N GLN A 80 10.68 -4.69 23.90
CA GLN A 80 11.63 -5.33 22.97
C GLN A 80 11.05 -6.60 22.37
N HIS A 81 9.93 -7.10 22.89
CA HIS A 81 9.30 -8.32 22.40
C HIS A 81 8.80 -8.16 20.96
N ILE A 82 9.12 -9.12 20.09
CA ILE A 82 8.77 -9.04 18.67
C ILE A 82 7.26 -8.89 18.47
N LEU A 83 6.45 -9.68 19.20
CA LEU A 83 4.99 -9.60 19.11
C LEU A 83 4.43 -8.21 19.46
N VAL A 84 5.04 -7.50 20.42
CA VAL A 84 4.61 -6.14 20.77
C VAL A 84 4.93 -5.18 19.63
N LYS A 85 6.11 -5.28 19.02
CA LYS A 85 6.47 -4.46 17.85
C LYS A 85 5.54 -4.74 16.66
N LEU A 86 5.27 -6.02 16.37
CA LEU A 86 4.35 -6.41 15.30
C LEU A 86 2.93 -5.91 15.55
N PHE A 87 2.46 -5.97 16.80
CA PHE A 87 1.17 -5.41 17.18
C PHE A 87 1.12 -3.90 16.90
N PHE A 88 2.10 -3.13 17.35
CA PHE A 88 2.17 -1.68 17.10
C PHE A 88 2.27 -1.32 15.61
N ALA A 89 2.97 -2.13 14.81
CA ALA A 89 3.01 -1.97 13.36
C ALA A 89 1.69 -2.35 12.68
N MET A 90 1.00 -3.37 13.17
CA MET A 90 -0.27 -3.83 12.60
C MET A 90 -1.43 -2.88 12.87
N VAL A 91 -1.50 -2.28 14.06
CA VAL A 91 -2.61 -1.41 14.50
C VAL A 91 -2.98 -0.32 13.47
N PRO A 92 -2.07 0.55 13.01
CA PRO A 92 -2.44 1.57 12.03
C PRO A 92 -2.95 0.94 10.73
N THR A 93 -2.32 -0.13 10.23
CA THR A 93 -2.77 -0.81 9.02
C THR A 93 -4.20 -1.35 9.18
N VAL A 94 -4.51 -2.06 10.26
CA VAL A 94 -5.85 -2.65 10.45
C VAL A 94 -6.91 -1.55 10.59
N VAL A 95 -6.62 -0.50 11.38
CA VAL A 95 -7.55 0.61 11.57
C VAL A 95 -7.85 1.32 10.25
N LEU A 96 -6.81 1.68 9.49
CA LEU A 96 -6.97 2.34 8.19
C LEU A 96 -7.62 1.40 7.16
N ALA A 97 -7.33 0.10 7.18
CA ALA A 97 -7.96 -0.87 6.29
C ALA A 97 -9.48 -0.90 6.52
N LEU A 98 -9.91 -1.01 7.78
CA LEU A 98 -11.33 -1.04 8.13
C LEU A 98 -12.06 0.26 7.76
N LEU A 99 -11.39 1.40 7.86
CA LEU A 99 -11.96 2.72 7.53
C LEU A 99 -12.04 2.97 6.02
N PHE A 100 -11.02 2.57 5.26
CA PHE A 100 -10.85 2.98 3.86
C PHE A 100 -11.12 1.88 2.83
N LYS A 101 -11.29 0.61 3.21
CA LYS A 101 -11.49 -0.52 2.29
C LYS A 101 -12.47 -0.19 1.14
N LYS A 102 -13.69 0.23 1.48
CA LYS A 102 -14.75 0.54 0.49
C LYS A 102 -14.37 1.65 -0.52
N ARG A 103 -13.45 2.54 -0.15
CA ARG A 103 -12.98 3.63 -1.04
C ARG A 103 -11.84 3.20 -1.94
N LEU A 104 -11.13 2.12 -1.59
CA LEU A 104 -9.98 1.61 -2.31
C LEU A 104 -10.33 0.47 -3.27
N ASP A 105 -11.41 -0.29 -2.99
CA ASP A 105 -11.90 -1.37 -3.86
C ASP A 105 -12.00 -0.96 -5.36
N PRO A 106 -12.46 0.25 -5.74
CA PRO A 106 -12.51 0.64 -7.16
C PRO A 106 -11.12 0.75 -7.82
N LEU A 107 -10.07 1.07 -7.06
CA LEU A 107 -8.71 1.22 -7.58
C LEU A 107 -8.13 -0.13 -8.03
N GLU A 108 -8.59 -1.24 -7.45
CA GLU A 108 -8.15 -2.59 -7.83
C GLU A 108 -8.51 -2.92 -9.28
N GLN A 109 -9.58 -2.33 -9.78
CA GLN A 109 -10.09 -2.56 -11.14
C GLN A 109 -9.50 -1.58 -12.17
N MET A 110 -8.58 -0.71 -11.77
CA MET A 110 -7.98 0.30 -12.63
C MET A 110 -6.53 -0.06 -12.96
N PRO A 111 -6.24 -0.70 -14.12
CA PRO A 111 -4.87 -1.04 -14.51
C PRO A 111 -3.92 0.16 -14.51
N LEU A 112 -4.42 1.34 -14.87
CA LEU A 112 -3.64 2.58 -14.83
C LEU A 112 -3.24 3.01 -13.41
N ALA A 113 -4.10 2.78 -12.40
CA ALA A 113 -3.77 3.05 -11.01
C ALA A 113 -2.64 2.13 -10.53
N VAL A 114 -2.71 0.84 -10.91
CA VAL A 114 -1.68 -0.15 -10.63
C VAL A 114 -0.36 0.22 -11.30
N ALA A 115 -0.40 0.62 -12.58
CA ALA A 115 0.79 1.07 -13.31
C ALA A 115 1.44 2.31 -12.68
N ALA A 116 0.63 3.30 -12.30
CA ALA A 116 1.11 4.50 -11.61
C ALA A 116 1.77 4.14 -10.28
N ALA A 117 1.15 3.27 -9.48
CA ALA A 117 1.72 2.78 -8.23
C ALA A 117 3.04 1.99 -8.43
N LEU A 118 3.16 1.20 -9.50
CA LEU A 118 4.39 0.51 -9.88
C LEU A 118 5.53 1.51 -10.12
N ILE A 119 5.30 2.52 -10.97
CA ILE A 119 6.29 3.52 -11.39
C ILE A 119 6.65 4.46 -10.23
N VAL A 120 5.67 4.99 -9.50
CA VAL A 120 5.92 5.85 -8.34
C VAL A 120 6.66 5.08 -7.25
N GLY A 121 6.24 3.84 -6.97
CA GLY A 121 6.92 2.97 -6.02
C GLY A 121 8.37 2.67 -6.42
N ALA A 122 8.66 2.52 -7.72
CA ALA A 122 10.01 2.37 -8.23
C ALA A 122 10.89 3.59 -7.93
N GLY A 123 10.36 4.80 -8.18
CA GLY A 123 11.05 6.05 -7.86
C GLY A 123 11.35 6.18 -6.37
N LEU A 124 10.41 5.77 -5.50
CA LEU A 124 10.61 5.77 -4.05
C LEU A 124 11.66 4.75 -3.60
N ILE A 125 11.64 3.52 -4.15
CA ILE A 125 12.67 2.51 -3.88
C ILE A 125 14.05 3.06 -4.23
N GLU A 126 14.21 3.60 -5.44
CA GLU A 126 15.51 4.12 -5.90
C GLU A 126 15.96 5.33 -5.06
N LEU A 127 15.04 6.21 -4.69
CA LEU A 127 15.34 7.37 -3.84
C LEU A 127 15.84 6.97 -2.46
N ILE A 128 15.15 6.02 -1.82
CA ILE A 128 15.48 5.56 -0.47
C ILE A 128 16.77 4.74 -0.48
N ASP A 129 16.93 3.83 -1.44
CA ASP A 129 18.13 2.99 -1.57
C ASP A 129 19.39 3.83 -1.85
N ARG A 130 19.29 4.90 -2.66
CA ARG A 130 20.42 5.83 -2.89
C ARG A 130 20.78 6.68 -1.68
N ARG A 131 19.80 7.07 -0.87
CA ARG A 131 20.01 7.91 0.32
C ARG A 131 20.43 7.11 1.55
N TYR A 132 20.20 5.80 1.55
CA TYR A 132 20.58 4.92 2.64
C TYR A 132 22.10 4.88 2.81
N ARG A 133 22.56 5.35 3.97
CA ARG A 133 23.94 5.14 4.43
C ARG A 133 23.96 3.79 5.14
N ARG A 134 25.03 2.99 4.95
CA ARG A 134 25.17 1.63 5.53
C ARG A 134 25.37 1.65 7.04
N GLU A 135 24.50 2.35 7.74
CA GLU A 135 24.46 2.58 9.17
C GLU A 135 23.02 2.30 9.60
N GLY A 136 22.84 1.63 10.74
CA GLY A 136 21.52 1.26 11.21
C GLY A 136 21.53 0.05 12.12
N SER A 137 20.35 -0.26 12.65
CA SER A 137 20.11 -1.43 13.50
C SER A 137 20.53 -2.71 12.77
N GLN A 138 21.39 -3.50 13.42
CA GLN A 138 21.93 -4.75 12.89
C GLN A 138 21.07 -5.95 13.29
N ASN A 139 20.31 -5.81 14.39
CA ASN A 139 19.45 -6.87 14.91
C ASN A 139 17.99 -6.41 14.95
N LEU A 140 17.07 -7.36 14.77
CA LEU A 140 15.62 -7.14 14.80
C LEU A 140 15.14 -6.68 16.20
N GLU A 141 15.88 -7.04 17.24
CA GLU A 141 15.69 -6.62 18.63
C GLU A 141 15.89 -5.11 18.83
N ASP A 142 16.68 -4.47 17.98
CA ASP A 142 17.00 -3.04 18.08
C ASP A 142 15.89 -2.16 17.45
N VAL A 143 14.94 -2.75 16.72
CA VAL A 143 13.79 -2.02 16.15
C VAL A 143 12.98 -1.41 17.28
N THR A 144 12.85 -0.09 17.32
CA THR A 144 12.08 0.61 18.37
C THR A 144 10.57 0.49 18.13
N LEU A 145 9.75 0.68 19.17
CA LEU A 145 8.29 0.75 19.01
C LEU A 145 7.85 1.90 18.10
N SER A 146 8.58 3.03 18.13
CA SER A 146 8.33 4.16 17.24
C SER A 146 8.55 3.76 15.78
N GLN A 147 9.69 3.14 15.47
CA GLN A 147 9.96 2.63 14.12
C GLN A 147 8.90 1.61 13.69
N ALA A 148 8.54 0.66 14.55
CA ALA A 148 7.50 -0.32 14.25
C ALA A 148 6.15 0.34 13.90
N PHE A 149 5.69 1.30 14.71
CA PHE A 149 4.46 2.05 14.45
C PHE A 149 4.51 2.81 13.13
N PHE A 150 5.60 3.53 12.84
CA PHE A 150 5.73 4.28 11.58
C PHE A 150 5.88 3.36 10.35
N ILE A 151 6.52 2.20 10.48
CA ILE A 151 6.51 1.17 9.42
C ILE A 151 5.07 0.74 9.14
N GLY A 152 4.27 0.51 10.18
CA GLY A 152 2.84 0.21 10.07
C GLY A 152 2.01 1.30 9.40
N LEU A 153 2.31 2.56 9.70
CA LEU A 153 1.66 3.71 9.06
C LEU A 153 2.03 3.80 7.58
N ILE A 154 3.31 3.60 7.24
CA ILE A 154 3.78 3.56 5.83
C ILE A 154 3.17 2.37 5.09
N GLN A 155 3.00 1.22 5.75
CA GLN A 155 2.33 0.06 5.18
C GLN A 155 0.90 0.39 4.71
N CYS A 156 0.24 1.40 5.29
CA CYS A 156 -1.11 1.79 4.83
C CYS A 156 -1.12 2.28 3.38
N VAL A 157 0.00 2.79 2.86
CA VAL A 157 0.13 3.15 1.44
C VAL A 157 0.00 1.91 0.55
N SER A 158 0.33 0.71 1.05
CA SER A 158 0.21 -0.54 0.29
C SER A 158 -1.22 -1.02 0.11
N MET A 159 -2.21 -0.34 0.69
CA MET A 159 -3.61 -0.59 0.36
C MET A 159 -3.97 -0.08 -1.04
N VAL A 160 -3.14 0.79 -1.64
CA VAL A 160 -3.26 1.14 -3.06
C VAL A 160 -2.69 -0.02 -3.90
N PRO A 161 -3.49 -0.61 -4.79
CA PRO A 161 -3.08 -1.70 -5.66
C PRO A 161 -1.84 -1.33 -6.50
N GLY A 162 -0.84 -2.22 -6.56
CA GLY A 162 0.41 -1.98 -7.28
C GLY A 162 1.56 -1.41 -6.44
N VAL A 163 1.31 -0.85 -5.24
CA VAL A 163 2.38 -0.29 -4.40
C VAL A 163 3.36 -1.38 -3.92
N SER A 164 2.91 -2.62 -3.74
CA SER A 164 3.61 -3.70 -3.02
C SER A 164 3.75 -3.43 -1.53
N ARG A 165 3.17 -4.30 -0.73
CA ARG A 165 3.28 -4.27 0.73
C ARG A 165 4.72 -4.45 1.18
N ALA A 166 5.43 -5.44 0.63
CA ALA A 166 6.84 -5.67 0.91
C ALA A 166 7.70 -4.43 0.55
N ALA A 167 7.46 -3.77 -0.59
CA ALA A 167 8.19 -2.55 -0.92
C ALA A 167 7.94 -1.43 0.11
N ALA A 168 6.67 -1.19 0.47
CA ALA A 168 6.31 -0.12 1.42
C ALA A 168 6.96 -0.32 2.79
N THR A 169 6.91 -1.53 3.34
CA THR A 169 7.47 -1.82 4.68
C THR A 169 8.99 -1.88 4.69
N ILE A 170 9.62 -2.46 3.67
CA ILE A 170 11.10 -2.55 3.60
C ILE A 170 11.67 -1.14 3.40
N MET A 171 11.15 -0.39 2.42
CA MET A 171 11.62 0.97 2.16
C MET A 171 11.29 1.91 3.33
N GLY A 172 10.12 1.76 3.96
CA GLY A 172 9.76 2.49 5.16
C GLY A 172 10.72 2.21 6.32
N GLY A 173 11.06 0.93 6.55
CA GLY A 173 12.04 0.53 7.55
C GLY A 173 13.42 1.13 7.27
N MET A 174 13.89 1.08 6.02
CA MET A 174 15.17 1.67 5.61
C MET A 174 15.17 3.20 5.78
N ALA A 175 14.09 3.89 5.41
CA ALA A 175 13.93 5.33 5.61
C ALA A 175 13.93 5.72 7.10
N LEU A 176 13.52 4.80 7.98
CA LEU A 176 13.54 4.95 9.43
C LEU A 176 14.86 4.47 10.08
N GLY A 177 15.89 4.18 9.28
CA GLY A 177 17.25 3.84 9.75
C GLY A 177 17.49 2.37 10.05
N LEU A 178 16.64 1.46 9.56
CA LEU A 178 16.92 0.02 9.60
C LEU A 178 17.84 -0.40 8.46
N THR A 179 18.67 -1.42 8.71
CA THR A 179 19.43 -2.05 7.62
C THR A 179 18.49 -2.76 6.64
N PRO A 180 18.85 -2.92 5.35
CA PRO A 180 18.09 -3.70 4.38
C PRO A 180 17.66 -5.07 4.90
N ARG A 181 18.58 -5.76 5.59
CA ARG A 181 18.33 -7.06 6.20
C ARG A 181 17.25 -6.96 7.29
N VAL A 182 17.44 -6.09 8.29
CA VAL A 182 16.47 -5.97 9.40
C VAL A 182 15.12 -5.45 8.92
N ALA A 183 15.08 -4.52 7.98
CA ALA A 183 13.83 -4.04 7.37
C ALA A 183 13.09 -5.16 6.62
N THR A 184 13.83 -6.01 5.91
CA THR A 184 13.27 -7.18 5.21
C THR A 184 12.76 -8.24 6.17
N GLU A 185 13.56 -8.60 7.18
CA GLU A 185 13.13 -9.53 8.24
C GLU A 185 11.85 -8.98 8.92
N PHE A 186 11.86 -7.72 9.38
CA PHE A 186 10.69 -7.11 10.02
C PHE A 186 9.45 -7.08 9.12
N SER A 187 9.62 -6.76 7.83
CA SER A 187 8.55 -6.81 6.82
C SER A 187 7.94 -8.21 6.70
N PHE A 188 8.76 -9.25 6.69
CA PHE A 188 8.29 -10.63 6.61
C PHE A 188 7.58 -11.08 7.88
N TYR A 189 8.10 -10.72 9.05
CA TYR A 189 7.40 -10.95 10.32
C TYR A 189 6.06 -10.20 10.39
N LEU A 190 5.99 -8.97 9.91
CA LEU A 190 4.75 -8.17 9.86
C LEU A 190 3.73 -8.74 8.88
N ALA A 191 4.18 -9.42 7.82
CA ALA A 191 3.32 -10.13 6.87
C ALA A 191 2.39 -11.12 7.57
N ILE A 192 2.94 -11.85 8.54
CA ILE A 192 2.28 -12.96 9.20
C ILE A 192 0.96 -12.48 9.82
N PRO A 193 0.92 -11.59 10.82
CA PRO A 193 -0.35 -11.22 11.43
C PRO A 193 -1.26 -10.40 10.50
N THR A 194 -0.70 -9.56 9.61
CA THR A 194 -1.48 -8.65 8.76
C THR A 194 -2.19 -9.38 7.63
N MET A 195 -1.45 -10.21 6.90
CA MET A 195 -2.01 -10.93 5.76
C MET A 195 -2.68 -12.24 6.17
N LEU A 196 -2.22 -12.92 7.23
CA LEU A 196 -2.92 -14.12 7.72
C LEU A 196 -4.33 -13.78 8.19
N GLY A 197 -4.52 -12.63 8.85
CA GLY A 197 -5.85 -12.16 9.24
C GLY A 197 -6.77 -11.92 8.05
N ALA A 198 -6.27 -11.24 7.01
CA ALA A 198 -7.02 -11.01 5.77
C ALA A 198 -7.32 -12.33 5.03
N ALA A 199 -6.31 -13.19 4.88
CA ALA A 199 -6.42 -14.47 4.18
C ALA A 199 -7.35 -15.45 4.88
N LEU A 200 -7.27 -15.59 6.22
CA LEU A 200 -8.16 -16.46 6.99
C LEU A 200 -9.63 -16.01 6.90
N LYS A 201 -9.87 -14.69 6.97
CA LYS A 201 -11.21 -14.14 6.79
C LYS A 201 -11.74 -14.49 5.39
N THR A 202 -10.95 -14.23 4.35
CA THR A 202 -11.35 -14.50 2.97
C THR A 202 -11.57 -16.01 2.73
N LEU A 203 -10.72 -16.87 3.30
CA LEU A 203 -10.87 -18.32 3.24
C LEU A 203 -12.15 -18.79 3.91
N HIS A 204 -12.49 -18.21 5.07
CA HIS A 204 -13.74 -18.52 5.76
C HIS A 204 -14.97 -18.08 4.97
N ASP A 205 -14.92 -16.89 4.38
CA ASP A 205 -16.02 -16.33 3.59
C ASP A 205 -16.27 -17.14 2.30
N HIS A 206 -15.23 -17.73 1.71
CA HIS A 206 -15.28 -18.46 0.43
C HIS A 206 -15.04 -19.97 0.59
N ARG A 207 -15.23 -20.52 1.80
CA ARG A 207 -14.94 -21.93 2.11
C ARG A 207 -15.72 -22.92 1.25
N ASP A 208 -16.92 -22.55 0.83
CA ASP A 208 -17.79 -23.40 0.02
C ASP A 208 -17.23 -23.57 -1.42
N GLU A 209 -16.40 -22.63 -1.88
CA GLU A 209 -15.70 -22.70 -3.16
C GLU A 209 -14.49 -23.66 -3.14
N LEU A 210 -14.03 -24.03 -1.93
CA LEU A 210 -12.94 -24.99 -1.73
C LEU A 210 -13.41 -26.44 -1.82
N THR A 211 -14.71 -26.68 -1.74
CA THR A 211 -15.32 -28.01 -1.78
C THR A 211 -16.01 -28.21 -3.12
N GLY A 212 -15.26 -28.65 -4.13
CA GLY A 212 -15.80 -28.89 -5.47
C GLY A 212 -14.75 -29.35 -6.48
N ASN A 213 -15.14 -29.41 -7.76
CA ASN A 213 -14.30 -29.97 -8.84
C ASN A 213 -12.95 -29.26 -9.04
N ASN A 214 -12.77 -28.05 -8.52
CA ASN A 214 -11.52 -27.29 -8.63
C ASN A 214 -10.62 -27.40 -7.39
N ALA A 215 -11.05 -28.07 -6.32
CA ALA A 215 -10.31 -28.16 -5.05
C ALA A 215 -8.87 -28.66 -5.24
N GLY A 216 -8.70 -29.72 -6.03
CA GLY A 216 -7.37 -30.29 -6.31
C GLY A 216 -6.44 -29.31 -7.03
N LEU A 217 -6.98 -28.47 -7.92
CA LEU A 217 -6.19 -27.46 -8.63
C LEU A 217 -5.87 -26.26 -7.72
N ILE A 218 -6.79 -25.84 -6.86
CA ILE A 218 -6.52 -24.81 -5.86
C ILE A 218 -5.38 -25.25 -4.92
N VAL A 219 -5.43 -26.49 -4.44
CA VAL A 219 -4.36 -27.09 -3.62
C VAL A 219 -3.05 -27.15 -4.39
N LEU A 220 -3.07 -27.56 -5.66
CA LEU A 220 -1.88 -27.60 -6.51
C LEU A 220 -1.22 -26.22 -6.65
N GLY A 221 -1.96 -25.20 -7.06
CA GLY A 221 -1.40 -23.85 -7.23
C GLY A 221 -0.93 -23.25 -5.91
N SER A 222 -1.61 -23.57 -4.81
CA SER A 222 -1.21 -23.14 -3.46
C SER A 222 0.07 -23.84 -3.01
N ALA A 223 0.23 -25.13 -3.26
CA ALA A 223 1.46 -25.87 -2.97
C ALA A 223 2.65 -25.33 -3.80
N VAL A 224 2.42 -25.00 -5.08
CA VAL A 224 3.42 -24.35 -5.93
C VAL A 224 3.82 -23.00 -5.35
N SER A 225 2.86 -22.13 -5.00
CA SER A 225 3.12 -20.83 -4.38
C SER A 225 3.92 -20.97 -3.09
N PHE A 226 3.56 -21.91 -2.21
CA PHE A 226 4.29 -22.19 -0.97
C PHE A 226 5.76 -22.55 -1.22
N VAL A 227 6.04 -23.49 -2.12
CA VAL A 227 7.42 -23.93 -2.41
C VAL A 227 8.23 -22.79 -3.01
N VAL A 228 7.65 -22.07 -3.98
CA VAL A 228 8.31 -20.93 -4.63
C VAL A 228 8.58 -19.81 -3.63
N ALA A 229 7.59 -19.45 -2.80
CA ALA A 229 7.75 -18.44 -1.76
C ALA A 229 8.84 -18.81 -0.75
N LEU A 230 8.94 -20.09 -0.36
CA LEU A 230 9.98 -20.56 0.55
C LEU A 230 11.38 -20.32 -0.02
N LEU A 231 11.58 -20.64 -1.31
CA LEU A 231 12.84 -20.40 -2.01
C LEU A 231 13.14 -18.91 -2.16
N VAL A 232 12.12 -18.11 -2.50
CA VAL A 232 12.23 -16.67 -2.71
C VAL A 232 12.59 -15.94 -1.43
N VAL A 233 11.93 -16.26 -0.32
CA VAL A 233 12.22 -15.66 1.00
C VAL A 233 13.67 -15.92 1.40
N ALA A 234 14.13 -17.17 1.27
CA ALA A 234 15.50 -17.56 1.57
C ALA A 234 16.51 -16.81 0.68
N ALA A 235 16.30 -16.84 -0.65
CA ALA A 235 17.19 -16.21 -1.61
C ALA A 235 17.21 -14.68 -1.46
N PHE A 236 16.07 -14.07 -1.21
CA PHE A 236 15.95 -12.63 -1.09
C PHE A 236 16.60 -12.10 0.19
N LEU A 237 16.49 -12.81 1.31
CA LEU A 237 17.21 -12.45 2.53
C LEU A 237 18.72 -12.50 2.35
N GLU A 238 19.24 -13.41 1.51
CA GLU A 238 20.66 -13.41 1.16
C GLU A 238 21.01 -12.30 0.18
N TYR A 239 20.12 -12.00 -0.78
CA TYR A 239 20.29 -10.92 -1.75
C TYR A 239 20.44 -9.56 -1.06
N VAL A 240 19.54 -9.20 -0.15
CA VAL A 240 19.50 -7.86 0.49
C VAL A 240 20.71 -7.58 1.39
N LYS A 241 21.50 -8.60 1.74
CA LYS A 241 22.77 -8.42 2.47
C LYS A 241 23.88 -7.90 1.57
N ARG A 242 23.83 -8.18 0.26
CA ARG A 242 24.94 -7.96 -0.68
C ARG A 242 24.63 -6.93 -1.74
N TYR A 243 23.37 -6.84 -2.15
CA TYR A 243 22.94 -6.08 -3.32
C TYR A 243 21.98 -4.94 -2.98
N ARG A 244 21.89 -3.99 -3.91
CA ARG A 244 21.00 -2.83 -3.85
C ARG A 244 19.61 -3.16 -4.39
N PHE A 245 18.63 -2.31 -4.10
CA PHE A 245 17.25 -2.51 -4.57
C PHE A 245 16.99 -1.95 -5.98
N THR A 246 17.95 -1.24 -6.58
CA THR A 246 17.86 -0.69 -7.93
C THR A 246 17.30 -1.66 -8.98
N PRO A 247 17.70 -2.96 -9.05
CA PRO A 247 17.12 -3.88 -10.03
C PRO A 247 15.60 -4.05 -9.88
N PHE A 248 15.06 -4.04 -8.66
CA PHE A 248 13.63 -4.10 -8.42
C PHE A 248 12.93 -2.80 -8.82
N ALA A 249 13.55 -1.64 -8.60
CA ALA A 249 13.02 -0.37 -9.08
C ALA A 249 12.91 -0.35 -10.61
N VAL A 250 13.99 -0.72 -11.32
CA VAL A 250 13.99 -0.82 -12.79
C VAL A 250 12.91 -1.80 -13.26
N TYR A 251 12.84 -2.99 -12.65
CA TYR A 251 11.84 -3.99 -12.97
C TYR A 251 10.41 -3.45 -12.84
N ARG A 252 10.10 -2.73 -11.76
CA ARG A 252 8.78 -2.12 -11.55
C ARG A 252 8.45 -1.04 -12.60
N VAL A 253 9.42 -0.23 -13.02
CA VAL A 253 9.21 0.73 -14.12
C VAL A 253 8.83 0.00 -15.39
N VAL A 254 9.59 -1.04 -15.76
CA VAL A 254 9.30 -1.87 -16.93
C VAL A 254 7.92 -2.48 -16.83
N LEU A 255 7.57 -3.08 -15.70
CA LEU A 255 6.26 -3.68 -15.48
C LEU A 255 5.14 -2.65 -15.61
N GLY A 256 5.29 -1.46 -15.01
CA GLY A 256 4.31 -0.37 -15.13
C GLY A 256 4.13 0.12 -16.57
N VAL A 257 5.22 0.23 -17.34
CA VAL A 257 5.16 0.56 -18.77
C VAL A 257 4.45 -0.53 -19.57
N VAL A 258 4.69 -1.81 -19.25
CA VAL A 258 3.98 -2.93 -19.88
C VAL A 258 2.48 -2.87 -19.59
N VAL A 259 2.08 -2.59 -18.34
CA VAL A 259 0.66 -2.40 -18.00
C VAL A 259 0.06 -1.25 -18.81
N ILE A 260 0.72 -0.10 -18.91
CA ILE A 260 0.23 1.03 -19.72
C ILE A 260 0.11 0.61 -21.19
N GLY A 261 1.12 -0.06 -21.75
CA GLY A 261 1.10 -0.51 -23.14
C GLY A 261 -0.05 -1.48 -23.43
N LEU A 262 -0.27 -2.46 -22.55
CA LEU A 262 -1.40 -3.39 -22.65
C LEU A 262 -2.75 -2.67 -22.54
N TYR A 263 -2.84 -1.63 -21.70
CA TYR A 263 -4.04 -0.82 -21.59
C TYR A 263 -4.34 -0.03 -22.86
N MET A 264 -3.34 0.66 -23.41
CA MET A 264 -3.49 1.47 -24.62
C MET A 264 -3.83 0.60 -25.85
N ASN A 265 -3.26 -0.61 -25.94
CA ASN A 265 -3.53 -1.55 -27.02
C ASN A 265 -4.86 -2.32 -26.88
N GLY A 266 -5.66 -2.02 -25.84
CA GLY A 266 -6.91 -2.74 -25.58
C GLY A 266 -6.71 -4.18 -25.10
N GLY A 267 -5.53 -4.57 -24.64
CA GLY A 267 -5.22 -5.91 -24.10
C GLY A 267 -6.03 -6.26 -22.85
N PHE A 268 -6.49 -5.26 -22.08
CA PHE A 268 -7.44 -5.47 -20.97
C PHE A 268 -8.90 -5.59 -21.42
N ARG A 269 -9.21 -5.51 -22.73
CA ARG A 269 -10.56 -5.75 -23.27
C ARG A 269 -10.93 -7.23 -23.35
N VAL A 270 -10.09 -8.13 -22.82
CA VAL A 270 -10.48 -9.54 -22.59
C VAL A 270 -11.49 -9.58 -21.43
N ARG A 271 -12.74 -9.23 -21.78
CA ARG A 271 -14.01 -9.39 -21.04
C ARG A 271 -14.05 -8.80 -19.63
N LEU A 272 -14.36 -7.50 -19.57
CA LEU A 272 -15.32 -7.06 -18.55
C LEU A 272 -16.59 -7.93 -18.68
N PRO A 273 -17.27 -8.28 -17.58
CA PRO A 273 -18.59 -8.88 -17.64
C PRO A 273 -19.42 -8.12 -18.65
N GLN A 274 -20.07 -8.83 -19.59
CA GLN A 274 -21.18 -8.21 -20.29
C GLN A 274 -22.10 -7.64 -19.23
N GLU A 275 -22.29 -6.32 -19.22
CA GLU A 275 -23.57 -5.78 -18.80
C GLU A 275 -24.61 -6.59 -19.58
N ARG A 276 -25.30 -7.52 -18.93
CA ARG A 276 -26.53 -8.04 -19.54
C ARG A 276 -27.41 -6.81 -19.75
N PRO A 277 -27.91 -6.53 -20.96
CA PRO A 277 -29.16 -5.84 -21.06
C PRO A 277 -30.23 -6.87 -20.66
N GLN A 278 -30.51 -6.97 -19.36
CA GLN A 278 -31.77 -7.53 -18.87
C GLN A 278 -32.54 -6.41 -18.17
N VAL A 279 -32.82 -5.34 -18.93
CA VAL A 279 -34.08 -4.64 -18.71
C VAL A 279 -35.14 -5.60 -19.25
N LEU A 280 -35.85 -6.29 -18.35
CA LEU A 280 -37.08 -6.98 -18.70
C LEU A 280 -37.95 -6.00 -19.52
N PRO A 281 -38.53 -6.41 -20.68
CA PRO A 281 -39.30 -5.52 -21.57
C PRO A 281 -40.38 -4.71 -20.84
N GLU A 282 -40.86 -5.22 -19.72
CA GLU A 282 -41.86 -4.61 -18.85
C GLU A 282 -41.40 -3.33 -18.13
N GLN A 283 -40.11 -3.21 -17.79
CA GLN A 283 -39.58 -2.01 -17.13
C GLN A 283 -39.27 -0.87 -18.10
N ALA A 284 -38.86 -1.18 -19.34
CA ALA A 284 -38.63 -0.18 -20.38
C ALA A 284 -39.93 0.57 -20.77
N ALA A 285 -41.07 -0.13 -20.80
CA ALA A 285 -42.37 0.48 -21.05
C ALA A 285 -42.80 1.47 -19.94
N ARG A 286 -42.36 1.24 -18.70
CA ARG A 286 -42.69 2.08 -17.53
C ARG A 286 -41.97 3.44 -17.56
N TYR A 287 -40.82 3.54 -18.20
CA TYR A 287 -39.99 4.76 -18.24
C TYR A 287 -39.96 5.47 -19.61
N ALA A 288 -40.52 4.85 -20.66
CA ALA A 288 -40.68 5.47 -21.97
C ALA A 288 -41.34 6.88 -21.96
N PRO A 289 -42.41 7.15 -21.17
CA PRO A 289 -43.00 8.49 -21.16
C PRO A 289 -42.13 9.54 -20.43
N LEU A 290 -41.25 9.14 -19.50
CA LEU A 290 -40.31 10.06 -18.84
C LEU A 290 -39.15 10.47 -19.75
N ALA A 291 -38.67 9.56 -20.60
CA ALA A 291 -37.64 9.86 -21.60
C ALA A 291 -38.16 10.78 -22.71
N ALA A 292 -39.43 10.62 -23.14
CA ALA A 292 -40.05 11.50 -24.12
C ALA A 292 -40.19 12.95 -23.61
N ASN A 293 -40.58 13.13 -22.34
CA ASN A 293 -40.69 14.46 -21.74
C ASN A 293 -39.33 15.15 -21.53
N ALA A 294 -38.28 14.38 -21.23
CA ALA A 294 -36.91 14.92 -21.14
C ALA A 294 -36.37 15.35 -22.51
N ALA A 295 -36.68 14.61 -23.58
CA ALA A 295 -36.29 14.97 -24.95
C ALA A 295 -36.97 16.27 -25.43
N ILE A 296 -38.26 16.46 -25.11
CA ILE A 296 -38.98 17.71 -25.43
C ILE A 296 -38.40 18.91 -24.65
N PHE A 297 -38.00 18.71 -23.39
CA PHE A 297 -37.39 19.78 -22.58
C PHE A 297 -36.00 20.19 -23.08
N VAL A 298 -35.20 19.25 -23.58
CA VAL A 298 -33.88 19.54 -24.18
C VAL A 298 -34.03 20.20 -25.55
N GLN A 299 -35.02 19.79 -26.35
CA GLN A 299 -35.24 20.37 -27.67
C GLN A 299 -35.80 21.81 -27.61
N ASN A 300 -36.57 22.15 -26.58
CA ASN A 300 -37.06 23.51 -26.34
C ASN A 300 -36.03 24.44 -25.68
N SER A 301 -35.03 23.91 -24.96
CA SER A 301 -33.97 24.74 -24.35
C SER A 301 -32.86 25.13 -25.33
N HIS A 302 -32.81 24.53 -26.52
CA HIS A 302 -31.91 24.94 -27.61
C HIS A 302 -32.50 25.98 -28.59
N MET A 303 -33.77 26.37 -28.45
CA MET A 303 -34.41 27.40 -29.30
C MET A 303 -34.39 28.82 -28.70
N THR A 304 -33.92 29.02 -27.46
CA THR A 304 -33.93 30.33 -26.79
C THR A 304 -32.55 30.99 -26.64
N GLY A 305 -31.53 30.49 -27.33
CA GLY A 305 -30.13 30.95 -27.21
C GLY A 305 -29.53 31.71 -28.39
N ALA A 306 -30.30 32.02 -29.44
CA ALA A 306 -29.77 32.66 -30.66
C ALA A 306 -30.68 33.77 -31.20
N ALA A 307 -30.60 34.97 -30.60
CA ALA A 307 -30.96 36.24 -31.25
C ALA A 307 -30.45 37.44 -30.42
N SER A 308 -29.23 37.91 -30.70
CA SER A 308 -28.80 39.27 -30.35
C SER A 308 -27.88 39.85 -31.41
N SER A 309 -28.46 40.54 -32.39
CA SER A 309 -27.79 41.55 -33.21
C SER A 309 -28.83 42.46 -33.88
N GLY A 310 -28.78 43.77 -33.62
CA GLY A 310 -29.39 44.78 -34.49
C GLY A 310 -30.25 45.86 -33.82
N GLU A 311 -29.66 47.06 -33.72
CA GLU A 311 -30.27 48.39 -34.01
C GLU A 311 -31.18 49.15 -33.01
N SER A 312 -30.54 50.17 -32.40
CA SER A 312 -30.84 51.63 -32.38
C SER A 312 -32.15 52.26 -31.86
N SER A 313 -31.93 53.33 -31.05
CA SER A 313 -32.74 54.56 -30.83
C SER A 313 -33.91 54.41 -29.83
N THR A 314 -34.26 55.28 -28.87
CA THR A 314 -33.95 56.70 -28.50
C THR A 314 -34.27 56.96 -27.01
N SER A 315 -33.52 57.88 -26.39
CA SER A 315 -33.85 58.85 -25.30
C SER A 315 -34.86 58.55 -24.18
N SER A 316 -34.43 58.71 -22.92
CA SER A 316 -34.85 59.76 -21.95
C SER A 316 -34.78 59.30 -20.48
N THR A 317 -34.34 60.21 -19.60
CA THR A 317 -34.04 60.04 -18.17
C THR A 317 -35.27 60.36 -17.26
N PRO A 318 -35.19 60.24 -15.90
CA PRO A 318 -36.01 59.37 -15.02
C PRO A 318 -37.16 60.14 -14.29
N PRO A 319 -37.91 59.56 -13.30
CA PRO A 319 -37.41 59.41 -11.90
C PRO A 319 -37.93 58.18 -11.13
N ASN A 320 -37.29 57.92 -9.98
CA ASN A 320 -37.71 57.00 -8.91
C ASN A 320 -38.92 57.60 -8.12
N PRO A 321 -39.90 56.82 -7.63
CA PRO A 321 -39.94 56.55 -6.17
C PRO A 321 -40.65 55.25 -5.71
N GLY A 322 -40.33 54.81 -4.48
CA GLY A 322 -41.24 54.07 -3.57
C GLY A 322 -40.99 52.55 -3.45
N MET A 323 -40.51 52.06 -2.30
CA MET A 323 -41.30 51.40 -1.22
C MET A 323 -41.73 49.95 -1.58
N LEU A 324 -41.49 48.86 -0.84
CA LEU A 324 -41.22 48.59 0.58
C LEU A 324 -40.54 47.20 0.71
N LEU A 325 -39.60 47.09 1.64
CA LEU A 325 -39.27 45.84 2.35
C LEU A 325 -40.15 45.74 3.60
N PRO A 326 -40.34 44.54 4.19
CA PRO A 326 -40.51 44.42 5.62
C PRO A 326 -39.21 43.90 6.28
N GLU A 327 -38.80 44.62 7.31
CA GLU A 327 -37.85 44.21 8.34
C GLU A 327 -38.39 43.04 9.18
N SER A 328 -37.48 42.21 9.73
CA SER A 328 -37.16 42.26 11.16
C SER A 328 -36.36 41.02 11.58
N LEU A 329 -35.15 41.26 12.12
CA LEU A 329 -34.74 40.90 13.48
C LEU A 329 -33.22 40.99 13.59
N SER A 330 -32.75 42.11 14.15
CA SER A 330 -31.44 42.27 14.79
C SER A 330 -31.65 42.94 16.14
N ALA A 331 -31.11 42.32 17.19
CA ALA A 331 -30.68 42.97 18.42
C ALA A 331 -29.25 42.43 18.66
N ALA A 332 -28.19 43.24 18.54
CA ALA A 332 -27.66 44.16 19.57
C ALA A 332 -27.26 43.38 20.86
N SER A 333 -26.07 43.50 21.46
CA SER A 333 -25.12 44.62 21.51
C SER A 333 -23.76 44.22 22.14
N ARG A 334 -22.69 44.85 21.64
CA ARG A 334 -21.53 45.53 22.28
C ARG A 334 -20.90 45.02 23.61
N PHE A 335 -19.56 44.91 23.61
CA PHE A 335 -18.61 45.63 24.49
C PHE A 335 -17.14 45.42 23.98
N SER A 336 -16.46 46.47 23.46
CA SER A 336 -15.34 47.26 24.07
C SER A 336 -14.13 46.42 24.52
N SER A 337 -12.98 46.40 23.83
CA SER A 337 -11.87 47.39 23.70
C SER A 337 -10.79 47.31 24.80
N ASP A 338 -9.56 47.57 24.35
CA ASP A 338 -8.29 47.79 25.07
C ASP A 338 -7.42 46.55 25.39
N SER A 339 -6.26 46.33 24.78
CA SER A 339 -5.04 47.16 24.54
C SER A 339 -4.12 47.27 25.77
N HIS A 340 -3.01 46.51 25.78
CA HIS A 340 -1.61 47.00 25.89
C HIS A 340 -0.58 45.94 26.37
N LYS A 341 0.56 45.95 25.66
CA LYS A 341 1.97 45.85 26.12
C LYS A 341 2.53 44.54 26.71
N SER A 342 3.40 43.91 25.92
CA SER A 342 4.70 43.33 26.35
C SER A 342 5.71 44.45 26.70
N PRO A 343 6.90 44.26 27.33
CA PRO A 343 7.84 43.12 27.16
C PRO A 343 8.73 42.75 28.41
N SER A 344 9.77 41.95 28.14
CA SER A 344 11.04 41.74 28.90
C SER A 344 11.06 40.62 29.97
N THR A 345 11.80 39.52 29.74
CA THR A 345 13.23 39.22 30.06
C THR A 345 13.33 38.41 31.36
N ASP A 346 13.81 37.16 31.27
CA ASP A 346 15.07 36.75 31.92
C ASP A 346 15.28 35.22 31.88
N ARG A 347 16.45 34.85 31.33
CA ARG A 347 17.15 33.59 31.63
C ARG A 347 17.97 33.81 32.91
N PRO A 348 18.35 32.72 33.59
CA PRO A 348 19.75 32.61 33.97
C PRO A 348 20.40 31.28 33.59
N ALA A 349 21.73 31.36 33.57
CA ALA A 349 22.70 30.44 33.03
C ALA A 349 23.25 29.45 34.07
N ILE A 350 23.76 28.33 33.56
CA ILE A 350 25.02 27.62 33.91
C ILE A 350 25.33 27.37 35.40
N SER A 351 25.42 26.08 35.77
CA SER A 351 26.48 25.61 36.69
C SER A 351 26.85 24.13 36.46
N ARG A 352 28.10 23.92 36.02
CA ARG A 352 28.97 22.78 36.33
C ARG A 352 30.33 23.44 36.66
N PRO A 353 31.07 23.02 37.70
CA PRO A 353 31.92 21.83 37.57
C PRO A 353 32.19 21.06 38.88
N LYS A 354 32.48 19.76 38.79
CA LYS A 354 33.49 19.10 39.64
C LYS A 354 34.20 18.00 38.87
N THR A 355 35.49 18.25 38.64
CA THR A 355 36.53 17.30 38.26
C THR A 355 36.94 16.47 39.47
N SER A 356 37.14 15.17 39.30
CA SER A 356 38.09 14.40 40.09
C SER A 356 38.82 13.41 39.17
N SER A 357 40.12 13.63 39.06
CA SER A 357 41.14 12.70 38.58
C SER A 357 41.11 11.41 39.41
N VAL A 358 41.41 10.22 38.88
CA VAL A 358 42.71 9.54 38.78
C VAL A 358 42.30 8.07 38.50
N LYS A 359 42.79 7.32 37.51
CA LYS A 359 44.09 6.62 37.54
C LYS A 359 44.37 6.01 36.16
N SER A 360 45.55 6.34 35.66
CA SER A 360 46.27 5.66 34.59
C SER A 360 46.69 4.26 35.06
N ALA A 361 46.59 3.27 34.18
CA ALA A 361 47.44 2.08 34.21
C ALA A 361 47.76 1.72 32.75
N ALA A 362 49.05 1.69 32.45
CA ALA A 362 49.59 1.48 31.12
C ALA A 362 50.63 0.34 31.16
N ILE A 363 50.70 -0.41 30.03
CA ILE A 363 51.85 -1.19 29.47
C ILE A 363 52.05 -2.60 30.10
N PRO A 364 52.35 -3.71 29.35
CA PRO A 364 53.29 -3.79 28.21
C PRO A 364 52.87 -4.54 26.92
N PRO A 365 53.72 -4.45 25.86
CA PRO A 365 53.39 -4.82 24.48
C PRO A 365 53.77 -6.28 24.15
N GLY A 366 53.05 -6.89 23.21
CA GLY A 366 53.34 -8.26 22.77
C GLY A 366 52.84 -8.55 21.35
N LYS A 367 53.80 -8.57 20.42
CA LYS A 367 53.79 -9.22 19.09
C LYS A 367 52.92 -8.62 17.99
N ARG A 368 53.62 -7.89 17.11
CA ARG A 368 53.27 -7.67 15.69
C ARG A 368 53.24 -9.02 14.96
N SER A 369 52.21 -9.25 14.17
CA SER A 369 52.29 -10.06 12.94
C SER A 369 51.67 -9.24 11.80
N VAL A 370 52.48 -8.99 10.79
CA VAL A 370 52.16 -8.32 9.51
C VAL A 370 51.66 -9.42 8.54
N PRO A 371 50.83 -9.08 7.52
CA PRO A 371 49.84 -9.99 6.95
C PRO A 371 50.38 -10.82 5.79
N GLU A 372 49.74 -11.96 5.55
CA GLU A 372 50.01 -12.81 4.39
C GLU A 372 49.19 -12.36 3.18
N PRO A 373 49.80 -12.25 1.98
CA PRO A 373 49.13 -11.71 0.79
C PRO A 373 48.35 -12.78 0.02
N TYR A 374 47.16 -12.38 -0.42
CA TYR A 374 46.34 -13.11 -1.38
C TYR A 374 46.92 -12.99 -2.80
N ARG A 375 47.08 -14.10 -3.52
CA ARG A 375 47.24 -14.18 -4.99
C ARG A 375 46.92 -15.60 -5.48
N PRO A 376 46.63 -15.77 -6.78
CA PRO A 376 45.82 -14.95 -7.70
C PRO A 376 44.41 -15.51 -7.90
#